data_AF-B7FY60-F1
#
_entry.id   AF-B7FY60-F1
#
_cell.length_a   1.000
_cell.length_b   1.000
_cell.length_c   1.000
_cell.angle_alpha   90.00
_cell.angle_beta   90.00
_cell.angle_gamma   90.00
#
_symmetry.space_group_name_H-M   'P 1'
#
loop_
_entity.id
_entity.type
_entity.pdbx_description
1 polymer ?
#
loop_
_entity_poly.entity_id
_entity_poly.type
_entity_poly.pdbx_seq_one_letter_code
_entity_poly.pdbx_strand_id
1 'polypeptide(L)'
;MIGGCNPDHPGYRGFLYNVLLAADILSEQGSTADRIVFIQMSPSYDGEELPPPEVRLLQRVEVQIRYIPKPISESFYDATLQKFRILTLTKYRRVLFLDADVLPVANLDFFFHLSDAGPESILRPNVVVAGPLEPSNAGLFMLQPGDGEYKELQEVMQKRKQKVKSMPGTTFDSVEGWGHVMAEPDSWRSTKYRGQNWTFQAAHGDQGLLYYWVKYQKKNASLICANHVETWSALPNGTVYLQKRKRDVLWNTSRPIQVFYQECLRWAQRTCIAPYDSFVHFTGRDKPWIHKPPRDISEEHKMKSRKYFWWWRLKKLNDKINIGVDIFNWRPMPKPSLGLFSGLSDTNNREE
;
A
#
# COMPACT_ATOMS: atom_id res chain seq x y z
N MET A 1 -6.91 -0.02 -2.39
CA MET A 1 -8.20 0.65 -2.09
C MET A 1 -8.28 1.92 -2.92
N ILE A 2 -9.48 2.29 -3.41
CA ILE A 2 -9.71 3.55 -4.13
C ILE A 2 -10.73 4.35 -3.32
N GLY A 3 -10.29 5.48 -2.76
CA GLY A 3 -11.11 6.41 -1.98
C GLY A 3 -11.73 7.52 -2.84
N GLY A 4 -12.86 8.08 -2.39
CA GLY A 4 -13.45 9.28 -2.99
C GLY A 4 -13.93 9.09 -4.43
N CYS A 5 -14.43 7.91 -4.79
CA CYS A 5 -14.90 7.66 -6.15
C CYS A 5 -16.16 8.50 -6.44
N ASN A 6 -16.04 9.49 -7.33
CA ASN A 6 -17.16 10.26 -7.85
C ASN A 6 -17.22 10.09 -9.39
N PRO A 7 -18.16 9.28 -9.92
CA PRO A 7 -18.34 9.08 -11.35
C PRO A 7 -18.59 10.34 -12.18
N ASP A 8 -19.19 11.39 -11.60
CA ASP A 8 -19.41 12.68 -12.25
C ASP A 8 -18.10 13.49 -12.39
N HIS A 9 -17.13 13.18 -11.54
CA HIS A 9 -15.78 13.77 -11.54
C HIS A 9 -14.71 12.66 -11.51
N PRO A 10 -14.49 11.95 -12.63
CA PRO A 10 -13.84 10.63 -12.64
C PRO A 10 -12.30 10.66 -12.52
N GLY A 11 -11.74 11.52 -11.66
CA GLY A 11 -10.30 11.59 -11.38
C GLY A 11 -9.74 10.30 -10.75
N TYR A 12 -10.59 9.44 -10.19
CA TYR A 12 -10.22 8.15 -9.63
C TYR A 12 -9.86 7.10 -10.70
N ARG A 13 -10.26 7.31 -11.98
CA ARG A 13 -10.07 6.32 -13.05
C ARG A 13 -8.61 5.93 -13.30
N GLY A 14 -7.66 6.79 -12.99
CA GLY A 14 -6.23 6.47 -13.13
C GLY A 14 -5.81 5.35 -12.18
N PHE A 15 -6.34 5.36 -10.95
CA PHE A 15 -6.16 4.29 -9.97
C PHE A 15 -6.90 3.04 -10.40
N LEU A 16 -8.12 3.19 -10.93
CA LEU A 16 -8.88 2.06 -11.48
C LEU A 16 -8.09 1.36 -12.59
N TYR A 17 -7.52 2.11 -13.54
CA TYR A 17 -6.69 1.54 -14.59
C TYR A 17 -5.46 0.85 -14.01
N ASN A 18 -4.78 1.45 -13.04
CA ASN A 18 -3.65 0.80 -12.39
C ASN A 18 -4.03 -0.52 -11.69
N VAL A 19 -5.23 -0.61 -11.08
CA VAL A 19 -5.79 -1.86 -10.54
C VAL A 19 -6.01 -2.90 -11.66
N LEU A 20 -6.57 -2.50 -12.80
CA LEU A 20 -6.73 -3.40 -13.96
C LEU A 20 -5.39 -3.95 -14.44
N LEU A 21 -4.37 -3.08 -14.56
CA LEU A 21 -3.02 -3.48 -14.96
C LEU A 21 -2.37 -4.39 -13.93
N ALA A 22 -2.51 -4.10 -12.64
CA ALA A 22 -1.98 -4.93 -11.57
C ALA A 22 -2.58 -6.34 -11.61
N ALA A 23 -3.91 -6.44 -11.79
CA ALA A 23 -4.60 -7.72 -11.89
C ALA A 23 -4.15 -8.53 -13.12
N ASP A 24 -4.04 -7.89 -14.28
CA ASP A 24 -3.60 -8.54 -15.53
C ASP A 24 -2.13 -9.00 -15.45
N ILE A 25 -1.24 -8.19 -14.86
CA ILE A 25 0.17 -8.58 -14.65
C ILE A 25 0.25 -9.78 -13.69
N LEU A 26 -0.44 -9.75 -12.55
CA LEU A 26 -0.41 -10.85 -11.59
C LEU A 26 -0.91 -12.17 -12.21
N SER A 27 -1.97 -12.12 -13.03
CA SER A 27 -2.41 -13.28 -13.82
C SER A 27 -1.33 -13.78 -14.79
N GLU A 28 -0.71 -12.89 -15.58
CA GLU A 28 0.36 -13.28 -16.50
C GLU A 28 1.58 -13.85 -15.78
N GLN A 29 1.83 -13.43 -14.54
CA GLN A 29 2.92 -13.93 -13.69
C GLN A 29 2.55 -15.23 -12.95
N GLY A 30 1.34 -15.77 -13.17
CA GLY A 30 0.89 -17.03 -12.56
C GLY A 30 0.49 -16.91 -11.10
N SER A 31 0.07 -15.72 -10.64
CA SER A 31 -0.52 -15.58 -9.31
C SER A 31 -1.82 -16.37 -9.22
N THR A 32 -2.01 -17.05 -8.09
CA THR A 32 -3.20 -17.86 -7.78
C THR A 32 -4.08 -17.21 -6.71
N ALA A 33 -3.67 -16.05 -6.20
CA ALA A 33 -4.39 -15.35 -5.16
C ALA A 33 -5.68 -14.69 -5.67
N ASP A 34 -6.71 -14.70 -4.82
CA ASP A 34 -7.89 -13.87 -5.03
C ASP A 34 -7.51 -12.38 -5.06
N ARG A 35 -8.15 -11.64 -5.96
CA ARG A 35 -7.93 -10.19 -6.11
C ARG A 35 -9.16 -9.43 -5.65
N ILE A 36 -8.98 -8.51 -4.71
CA ILE A 36 -10.06 -7.69 -4.15
C ILE A 36 -9.68 -6.22 -4.26
N VAL A 37 -10.61 -5.39 -4.74
CA VAL A 37 -10.52 -3.94 -4.67
C VAL A 37 -11.56 -3.39 -3.70
N PHE A 38 -11.10 -2.57 -2.75
CA PHE A 38 -12.00 -1.78 -1.91
C PHE A 38 -12.31 -0.47 -2.61
N ILE A 39 -13.60 -0.17 -2.75
CA ILE A 39 -14.11 1.08 -3.33
C ILE A 39 -14.85 1.84 -2.24
N GLN A 40 -14.46 3.09 -2.05
CA GLN A 40 -15.23 4.05 -1.26
C GLN A 40 -15.76 5.13 -2.18
N MET A 41 -17.08 5.26 -2.24
CA MET A 41 -17.71 6.34 -2.98
C MET A 41 -17.49 7.67 -2.27
N SER A 42 -17.43 8.76 -3.04
CA SER A 42 -17.33 10.11 -2.51
C SER A 42 -18.63 10.47 -1.75
N PRO A 43 -18.56 11.23 -0.64
CA PRO A 43 -19.74 11.77 0.02
C PRO A 43 -20.53 12.76 -0.84
N SER A 44 -19.91 13.33 -1.89
CA SER A 44 -20.59 14.25 -2.82
C SER A 44 -21.25 13.55 -4.01
N TYR A 45 -21.15 12.23 -4.09
CA TYR A 45 -21.82 11.43 -5.12
C TYR A 45 -23.06 10.75 -4.54
N ASP A 46 -24.19 10.88 -5.23
CA ASP A 46 -25.46 10.33 -4.76
C ASP A 46 -25.52 8.80 -4.85
N GLY A 47 -24.79 8.18 -5.79
CA GLY A 47 -24.78 6.72 -5.96
C GLY A 47 -23.88 5.98 -4.97
N GLU A 48 -24.17 4.71 -4.72
CA GLU A 48 -23.42 3.85 -3.79
C GLU A 48 -22.38 2.96 -4.47
N GLU A 49 -22.38 2.91 -5.80
CA GLU A 49 -21.56 1.98 -6.58
C GLU A 49 -20.88 2.65 -7.78
N LEU A 50 -19.88 1.96 -8.32
CA LEU A 50 -19.25 2.37 -9.58
C LEU A 50 -20.23 2.17 -10.75
N PRO A 51 -20.10 2.94 -11.84
CA PRO A 51 -20.89 2.73 -13.03
C PRO A 51 -20.74 1.30 -13.57
N PRO A 52 -21.81 0.68 -14.11
CA PRO A 52 -21.77 -0.69 -14.63
C PRO A 52 -20.64 -0.98 -15.63
N PRO A 53 -20.23 -0.06 -16.53
CA PRO A 53 -19.07 -0.29 -17.39
C PRO A 53 -17.78 -0.56 -16.62
N GLU A 54 -17.53 0.17 -15.53
CA GLU A 54 -16.31 0.03 -14.73
C GLU A 54 -16.32 -1.24 -13.88
N VAL A 55 -17.49 -1.62 -13.36
CA VAL A 55 -17.70 -2.90 -12.69
C VAL A 55 -17.37 -4.06 -13.64
N ARG A 56 -17.87 -4.02 -14.88
CA ARG A 56 -17.59 -5.05 -15.89
C ARG A 56 -16.10 -5.16 -16.22
N LEU A 57 -15.37 -4.04 -16.24
CA LEU A 57 -13.92 -4.06 -16.49
C LEU A 57 -13.17 -4.79 -15.37
N LEU A 58 -13.50 -4.52 -14.11
CA LEU A 58 -12.90 -5.21 -12.97
C LEU A 58 -13.23 -6.71 -12.97
N GLN A 59 -14.47 -7.08 -13.29
CA GLN A 59 -14.89 -8.48 -13.41
C GLN A 59 -14.14 -9.22 -14.53
N ARG A 60 -13.85 -8.57 -15.67
CA ARG A 60 -13.09 -9.15 -16.79
C ARG A 60 -11.66 -9.53 -16.43
N VAL A 61 -11.07 -8.88 -15.43
CA VAL A 61 -9.75 -9.22 -14.87
C VAL A 61 -9.87 -9.90 -13.51
N GLU A 62 -11.04 -10.47 -13.22
CA GLU A 62 -11.34 -11.29 -12.04
C GLU A 62 -11.03 -10.59 -10.71
N VAL A 63 -11.28 -9.27 -10.66
CA VAL A 63 -11.18 -8.48 -9.44
C VAL A 63 -12.55 -8.44 -8.76
N GLN A 64 -12.61 -8.94 -7.52
CA GLN A 64 -13.78 -8.84 -6.65
C GLN A 64 -13.88 -7.41 -6.11
N ILE A 65 -15.08 -6.82 -6.18
CA ILE A 65 -15.35 -5.48 -5.66
C ILE A 65 -15.91 -5.59 -4.25
N ARG A 66 -15.39 -4.78 -3.32
CA ARG A 66 -16.00 -4.57 -2.00
C ARG A 66 -16.21 -3.08 -1.79
N TYR A 67 -17.47 -2.67 -1.77
CA TYR A 67 -17.83 -1.33 -1.37
C TYR A 67 -17.66 -1.17 0.15
N ILE A 68 -17.04 -0.07 0.55
CA ILE A 68 -16.90 0.32 1.96
C ILE A 68 -17.71 1.60 2.20
N PRO A 69 -18.16 1.86 3.46
CA PRO A 69 -19.02 2.99 3.75
C PRO A 69 -18.44 4.33 3.26
N LYS A 70 -19.30 5.17 2.68
CA LYS A 70 -18.99 6.56 2.38
C LYS A 70 -18.51 7.27 3.64
N PRO A 71 -17.48 8.12 3.55
CA PRO A 71 -17.07 8.93 4.68
C PRO A 71 -18.10 10.04 4.90
N ILE A 72 -18.13 10.64 6.09
CA ILE A 72 -19.00 11.80 6.36
C ILE A 72 -18.49 13.04 5.61
N SER A 73 -17.17 13.16 5.49
CA SER A 73 -16.48 14.24 4.78
C SER A 73 -15.26 13.70 4.06
N GLU A 74 -14.80 14.43 3.04
CA GLU A 74 -13.57 14.09 2.32
C GLU A 74 -12.36 14.39 3.21
N SER A 75 -11.60 13.34 3.54
CA SER A 75 -10.39 13.40 4.40
C SER A 75 -9.35 12.42 3.88
N PHE A 76 -8.19 12.94 3.46
CA PHE A 76 -7.10 12.10 2.97
C PHE A 76 -6.65 11.11 4.04
N TYR A 77 -6.49 11.57 5.28
CA TYR A 77 -6.06 10.73 6.39
C TYR A 77 -7.07 9.64 6.74
N ASP A 78 -8.37 9.96 6.78
CA ASP A 78 -9.36 8.92 7.08
C ASP A 78 -9.46 7.88 5.95
N ALA A 79 -9.30 8.32 4.70
CA ALA A 79 -9.26 7.45 3.53
C ALA A 79 -8.04 6.50 3.57
N THR A 80 -6.84 6.98 3.89
CA THR A 80 -5.67 6.11 3.99
C THR A 80 -5.83 5.07 5.10
N LEU A 81 -6.48 5.40 6.22
CA LEU A 81 -6.75 4.44 7.29
C LEU A 81 -7.79 3.37 6.90
N GLN A 82 -8.64 3.60 5.89
CA GLN A 82 -9.58 2.58 5.42
C GLN A 82 -8.88 1.35 4.82
N LYS A 83 -7.59 1.44 4.45
CA LYS A 83 -6.83 0.29 3.95
C LYS A 83 -6.76 -0.86 4.95
N PHE A 84 -6.88 -0.58 6.25
CA PHE A 84 -6.87 -1.63 7.28
C PHE A 84 -8.17 -2.44 7.38
N ARG A 85 -9.21 -2.08 6.62
CA ARG A 85 -10.40 -2.94 6.46
C ARG A 85 -10.06 -4.33 5.92
N ILE A 86 -8.86 -4.55 5.37
CA ILE A 86 -8.42 -5.90 4.99
C ILE A 86 -8.46 -6.89 6.16
N LEU A 87 -8.39 -6.40 7.41
CA LEU A 87 -8.51 -7.21 8.62
C LEU A 87 -9.91 -7.84 8.77
N THR A 88 -10.93 -7.33 8.07
CA THR A 88 -12.28 -7.92 8.06
C THR A 88 -12.43 -9.06 7.05
N LEU A 89 -11.41 -9.33 6.24
CA LEU A 89 -11.44 -10.39 5.23
C LEU A 89 -11.11 -11.75 5.87
N THR A 90 -11.87 -12.14 6.89
CA THR A 90 -11.61 -13.29 7.77
C THR A 90 -11.65 -14.65 7.07
N LYS A 91 -12.21 -14.72 5.85
CA LYS A 91 -12.12 -15.91 4.98
C LYS A 91 -10.70 -16.17 4.45
N TYR A 92 -9.80 -15.20 4.54
CA TYR A 92 -8.40 -15.36 4.14
C TYR A 92 -7.48 -15.42 5.34
N ARG A 93 -6.53 -16.36 5.29
CA ARG A 93 -5.43 -16.44 6.24
C ARG A 93 -4.38 -15.34 6.02
N ARG A 94 -4.15 -15.02 4.73
CA ARG A 94 -3.20 -14.10 4.07
C ARG A 94 -3.89 -12.96 3.33
N VAL A 95 -3.65 -11.69 3.64
CA VAL A 95 -3.97 -10.60 2.70
C VAL A 95 -2.75 -9.72 2.47
N LEU A 96 -2.25 -9.73 1.23
CA LEU A 96 -1.25 -8.78 0.74
C LEU A 96 -1.99 -7.54 0.19
N PHE A 97 -1.80 -6.41 0.83
CA PHE A 97 -2.35 -5.13 0.39
C PHE A 97 -1.40 -4.42 -0.57
N LEU A 98 -1.97 -3.83 -1.61
CA LEU A 98 -1.32 -2.88 -2.50
C LEU A 98 -2.15 -1.59 -2.56
N ASP A 99 -1.50 -0.44 -2.40
CA ASP A 99 -2.13 0.84 -2.73
C ASP A 99 -2.50 0.86 -4.23
N ALA A 100 -3.55 1.59 -4.58
CA ALA A 100 -4.06 1.56 -5.96
C ALA A 100 -3.13 2.26 -6.98
N ASP A 101 -2.06 2.89 -6.51
CA ASP A 101 -0.94 3.43 -7.32
C ASP A 101 0.35 2.60 -7.18
N VAL A 102 0.27 1.39 -6.65
CA VAL A 102 1.32 0.38 -6.71
C VAL A 102 1.03 -0.58 -7.87
N LEU A 103 2.02 -0.80 -8.74
CA LEU A 103 1.96 -1.73 -9.86
C LEU A 103 2.93 -2.89 -9.61
N PRO A 104 2.46 -4.14 -9.46
CA PRO A 104 3.33 -5.30 -9.44
C PRO A 104 4.01 -5.45 -10.80
N VAL A 105 5.27 -5.88 -10.81
CA VAL A 105 6.07 -6.15 -12.02
C VAL A 105 6.61 -7.58 -12.06
N ALA A 106 6.27 -8.37 -11.05
CA ALA A 106 6.58 -9.78 -10.90
C ALA A 106 5.44 -10.49 -10.11
N ASN A 107 5.52 -11.81 -10.00
CA ASN A 107 4.64 -12.57 -9.10
C ASN A 107 4.92 -12.17 -7.63
N LEU A 108 3.87 -11.93 -6.84
CA LEU A 108 3.99 -11.56 -5.42
C LEU A 108 3.55 -12.67 -4.46
N ASP A 109 3.14 -13.85 -4.96
CA ASP A 109 2.68 -14.98 -4.15
C ASP A 109 3.79 -15.53 -3.24
N PHE A 110 5.06 -15.21 -3.51
CA PHE A 110 6.16 -15.56 -2.62
C PHE A 110 5.96 -15.02 -1.19
N PHE A 111 5.26 -13.90 -1.00
CA PHE A 111 4.88 -13.43 0.34
C PHE A 111 4.06 -14.49 1.11
N PHE A 112 3.09 -15.09 0.44
CA PHE A 112 2.23 -16.11 1.03
C PHE A 112 3.02 -17.41 1.26
N HIS A 113 3.75 -17.89 0.25
CA HIS A 113 4.55 -19.12 0.36
C HIS A 113 5.59 -19.05 1.48
N LEU A 114 6.28 -17.91 1.62
CA LEU A 114 7.28 -17.71 2.68
C LEU A 114 6.66 -17.50 4.06
N SER A 115 5.40 -17.08 4.14
CA SER A 115 4.67 -16.92 5.41
C SER A 115 4.00 -18.20 5.88
N ASP A 116 3.77 -19.14 4.95
CA ASP A 116 2.94 -20.30 5.18
C ASP A 116 3.62 -21.67 4.99
N ALA A 117 4.94 -21.70 5.06
CA ALA A 117 5.71 -22.96 5.00
C ALA A 117 5.72 -23.74 6.35
N GLY A 118 4.76 -23.47 7.25
CA GLY A 118 4.70 -24.09 8.57
C GLY A 118 5.92 -23.76 9.44
N PRO A 119 6.61 -24.74 10.05
CA PRO A 119 7.83 -24.51 10.83
C PRO A 119 8.95 -23.81 10.05
N GLU A 120 8.97 -23.95 8.72
CA GLU A 120 9.98 -23.38 7.83
C GLU A 120 9.65 -21.95 7.35
N SER A 121 8.54 -21.36 7.83
CA SER A 121 8.16 -20.00 7.44
C SER A 121 9.28 -18.99 7.71
N ILE A 122 9.69 -18.31 6.65
CA ILE A 122 10.67 -17.22 6.70
C ILE A 122 10.00 -15.92 7.14
N LEU A 123 8.77 -15.70 6.69
CA LEU A 123 7.98 -14.53 7.03
C LEU A 123 6.94 -14.87 8.10
N ARG A 124 6.68 -13.92 9.00
CA ARG A 124 5.56 -14.01 9.95
C ARG A 124 4.24 -13.69 9.25
N PRO A 125 3.10 -13.91 9.92
CA PRO A 125 1.79 -13.61 9.35
C PRO A 125 1.55 -12.14 9.00
N ASN A 126 2.20 -11.24 9.74
CA ASN A 126 2.17 -9.80 9.49
C ASN A 126 3.53 -9.35 8.97
N VAL A 127 3.56 -8.74 7.80
CA VAL A 127 4.78 -8.34 7.10
C VAL A 127 4.67 -6.89 6.67
N VAL A 128 5.69 -6.10 6.96
CA VAL A 128 5.82 -4.72 6.50
C VAL A 128 7.14 -4.53 5.77
N VAL A 129 7.15 -3.64 4.79
CA VAL A 129 8.32 -3.31 3.98
C VAL A 129 8.74 -1.89 4.31
N ALA A 130 9.97 -1.70 4.79
CA ALA A 130 10.50 -0.38 5.09
C ALA A 130 10.72 0.42 3.81
N GLY A 131 10.34 1.69 3.82
CA GLY A 131 10.70 2.63 2.75
C GLY A 131 11.99 3.40 3.08
N PRO A 132 12.31 4.42 2.29
CA PRO A 132 13.44 5.30 2.55
C PRO A 132 13.37 6.02 3.91
N LEU A 133 12.19 6.54 4.27
CA LEU A 133 12.02 7.47 5.39
C LEU A 133 11.20 6.88 6.55
N GLU A 134 10.67 5.67 6.35
CA GLU A 134 9.72 5.01 7.23
C GLU A 134 10.08 3.53 7.44
N PRO A 135 9.81 2.95 8.63
CA PRO A 135 10.04 1.54 8.90
C PRO A 135 8.95 0.63 8.30
N SER A 136 7.83 1.20 7.87
CA SER A 136 6.72 0.48 7.23
C SER A 136 6.03 1.37 6.21
N ASN A 137 6.30 1.12 4.95
CA ASN A 137 5.60 1.71 3.83
C ASN A 137 4.18 1.14 3.76
N ALA A 138 3.16 1.99 3.86
CA ALA A 138 1.77 1.56 3.85
C ALA A 138 1.21 1.31 2.44
N GLY A 139 2.05 1.36 1.40
CA GLY A 139 1.68 1.04 0.02
C GLY A 139 1.77 -0.45 -0.31
N LEU A 140 2.59 -1.22 0.42
CA LEU A 140 2.68 -2.67 0.27
C LEU A 140 2.99 -3.34 1.61
N PHE A 141 2.08 -4.18 2.08
CA PHE A 141 2.22 -4.93 3.33
C PHE A 141 1.28 -6.13 3.34
N MET A 142 1.57 -7.13 4.19
CA MET A 142 0.70 -8.30 4.38
C MET A 142 0.24 -8.38 5.82
N LEU A 143 -1.05 -8.59 6.06
CA LEU A 143 -1.59 -8.83 7.40
C LEU A 143 -2.30 -10.17 7.45
N GLN A 144 -2.42 -10.70 8.67
CA GLN A 144 -3.35 -11.77 8.99
C GLN A 144 -4.69 -11.16 9.45
N PRO A 145 -5.78 -11.31 8.68
CA PRO A 145 -7.12 -11.00 9.15
C PRO A 145 -7.54 -11.94 10.29
N GLY A 146 -8.56 -11.53 11.04
CA GLY A 146 -9.12 -12.32 12.13
C GLY A 146 -10.34 -11.65 12.75
N ASP A 147 -11.12 -12.43 13.49
CA ASP A 147 -12.31 -11.91 14.16
C ASP A 147 -11.90 -10.88 15.21
N GLY A 148 -12.55 -9.71 15.18
CA GLY A 148 -12.27 -8.61 16.10
C GLY A 148 -11.03 -7.77 15.77
N GLU A 149 -10.14 -8.21 14.87
CA GLU A 149 -8.88 -7.52 14.56
C GLU A 149 -9.10 -6.08 14.08
N TYR A 150 -10.06 -5.85 13.17
CA TYR A 150 -10.36 -4.49 12.70
C TYR A 150 -10.94 -3.61 13.82
N LYS A 151 -11.75 -4.19 14.72
CA LYS A 151 -12.33 -3.47 15.85
C LYS A 151 -11.24 -3.08 16.86
N GLU A 152 -10.34 -3.99 17.17
CA GLU A 152 -9.18 -3.72 18.05
C GLU A 152 -8.30 -2.60 17.47
N LEU A 153 -8.06 -2.59 16.16
CA LEU A 153 -7.36 -1.49 15.49
C LEU A 153 -8.12 -0.16 15.62
N GLN A 154 -9.45 -0.17 15.46
CA GLN A 154 -10.27 1.04 15.65
C GLN A 154 -10.19 1.55 17.10
N GLU A 155 -10.06 0.67 18.10
CA GLU A 155 -9.86 1.06 19.50
C GLU A 155 -8.50 1.74 19.70
N VAL A 156 -7.43 1.26 19.05
CA VAL A 156 -6.11 1.94 19.03
C VAL A 156 -6.25 3.35 18.44
N MET A 157 -6.93 3.48 17.30
CA MET A 157 -7.17 4.78 16.67
C MET A 157 -7.96 5.73 17.58
N GLN A 158 -8.98 5.22 18.26
CA GLN A 158 -9.81 6.00 19.17
C GLN A 158 -9.04 6.46 20.39
N LYS A 159 -8.22 5.59 21.00
CA LYS A 159 -7.34 5.95 22.13
C LYS A 159 -6.39 7.08 21.74
N ARG A 160 -5.75 7.01 20.57
CA ARG A 160 -4.88 8.09 20.07
C ARG A 160 -5.66 9.39 19.87
N LYS A 161 -6.86 9.34 19.27
CA LYS A 161 -7.73 10.53 19.09
C LYS A 161 -8.11 11.16 20.44
N GLN A 162 -8.46 10.36 21.44
CA GLN A 162 -8.79 10.85 22.78
C GLN A 162 -7.58 11.48 23.48
N LYS A 163 -6.40 10.85 23.39
CA LYS A 163 -5.18 11.39 23.97
C LYS A 163 -4.82 12.76 23.40
N VAL A 164 -4.84 12.90 22.07
CA VAL A 164 -4.53 14.16 21.37
C VAL A 164 -5.45 15.30 21.82
N LYS A 165 -6.73 15.04 22.11
CA LYS A 165 -7.65 16.07 22.67
C LYS A 165 -7.19 16.66 24.00
N SER A 166 -6.39 15.93 24.77
CA SER A 166 -5.83 16.38 26.04
C SER A 166 -4.48 17.12 25.91
N MET A 167 -3.98 17.28 24.67
CA MET A 167 -2.67 17.87 24.37
C MET A 167 -2.85 19.16 23.53
N PRO A 168 -2.97 20.34 24.15
CA PRO A 168 -3.14 21.60 23.43
C PRO A 168 -1.99 21.83 22.42
N GLY A 169 -2.32 22.18 21.19
CA GLY A 169 -1.36 22.54 20.14
C GLY A 169 -0.57 21.37 19.53
N THR A 170 -0.89 20.13 19.87
CA THR A 170 -0.22 18.94 19.33
C THR A 170 -1.22 17.99 18.72
N THR A 171 -1.08 17.64 17.43
CA THR A 171 -1.95 16.64 16.78
C THR A 171 -1.39 15.22 16.88
N PHE A 172 -0.13 15.04 17.29
CA PHE A 172 0.48 13.73 17.46
C PHE A 172 1.61 13.75 18.50
N ASP A 173 1.54 12.84 19.47
CA ASP A 173 2.60 12.64 20.44
C ASP A 173 3.77 11.88 19.79
N SER A 174 4.86 12.55 19.46
CA SER A 174 6.01 11.89 18.82
C SER A 174 6.80 10.95 19.76
N VAL A 175 6.57 10.98 21.06
CA VAL A 175 7.25 10.10 22.03
C VAL A 175 6.47 8.80 22.19
N GLU A 176 5.17 8.88 22.49
CA GLU A 176 4.33 7.68 22.68
C GLU A 176 3.70 7.18 21.38
N GLY A 177 3.50 8.05 20.39
CA GLY A 177 2.91 7.73 19.09
C GLY A 177 1.51 7.13 19.20
N TRP A 178 1.42 5.85 18.87
CA TRP A 178 0.18 5.06 18.87
C TRP A 178 -0.07 4.30 20.17
N GLY A 179 0.63 4.66 21.26
CA GLY A 179 0.48 4.04 22.58
C GLY A 179 1.67 3.18 23.00
N HIS A 180 2.86 3.43 22.44
CA HIS A 180 4.10 2.71 22.79
C HIS A 180 5.31 3.63 22.69
N VAL A 181 6.04 3.80 23.79
CA VAL A 181 7.32 4.54 23.82
C VAL A 181 8.44 3.58 23.41
N MET A 182 9.22 3.92 22.38
CA MET A 182 10.39 3.11 22.02
C MET A 182 11.60 3.56 22.84
N ALA A 183 12.23 2.62 23.53
CA ALA A 183 13.43 2.85 24.33
C ALA A 183 14.39 1.68 24.12
N GLU A 184 15.70 1.90 24.29
CA GLU A 184 16.72 0.87 24.09
C GLU A 184 16.36 -0.46 24.78
N PRO A 185 16.50 -1.61 24.11
CA PRO A 185 17.10 -1.82 22.78
C PRO A 185 16.14 -1.62 21.59
N ASP A 186 14.91 -1.14 21.84
CA ASP A 186 13.88 -0.95 20.83
C ASP A 186 14.11 0.33 20.00
N SER A 187 14.08 0.19 18.67
CA SER A 187 14.15 1.30 17.71
C SER A 187 13.40 0.94 16.44
N TRP A 188 13.02 1.95 15.67
CA TRP A 188 12.59 1.77 14.28
C TRP A 188 13.77 1.97 13.33
N ARG A 189 13.69 1.31 12.17
CA ARG A 189 14.68 1.38 11.10
C ARG A 189 13.96 1.48 9.76
N SER A 190 14.31 2.49 8.98
CA SER A 190 14.02 2.58 7.55
C SER A 190 15.25 2.15 6.76
N THR A 191 15.17 2.15 5.42
CA THR A 191 16.37 1.83 4.62
C THR A 191 17.45 2.91 4.70
N LYS A 192 17.13 4.13 5.17
CA LYS A 192 18.09 5.24 5.28
C LYS A 192 18.32 5.75 6.70
N TYR A 193 17.35 5.59 7.59
CA TYR A 193 17.33 6.21 8.92
C TYR A 193 16.97 5.20 10.00
N ARG A 194 17.22 5.59 11.25
CA ARG A 194 16.77 4.89 12.45
C ARG A 194 16.40 5.91 13.52
N GLY A 195 15.54 5.53 14.45
CA GLY A 195 15.15 6.40 15.56
C GLY A 195 14.39 5.67 16.66
N GLN A 196 14.11 6.41 17.73
CA GLN A 196 13.43 5.91 18.93
C GLN A 196 12.13 6.67 19.23
N ASN A 197 11.91 7.81 18.58
CA ASN A 197 10.64 8.52 18.63
C ASN A 197 9.86 8.26 17.34
N TRP A 198 8.54 8.44 17.38
CA TRP A 198 7.63 8.39 16.25
C TRP A 198 7.78 9.61 15.33
N THR A 199 8.98 9.82 14.79
CA THR A 199 9.34 10.99 13.97
C THR A 199 9.65 10.63 12.51
N PHE A 200 9.47 9.37 12.12
CA PHE A 200 9.60 8.94 10.73
C PHE A 200 8.44 9.46 9.85
N GLN A 201 8.59 9.39 8.53
CA GLN A 201 7.60 9.91 7.60
C GLN A 201 6.22 9.25 7.82
N ALA A 202 5.18 10.08 7.96
CA ALA A 202 3.80 9.66 8.23
C ALA A 202 3.64 8.76 9.47
N ALA A 203 4.48 8.95 10.50
CA ALA A 203 4.34 8.27 11.78
C ALA A 203 2.98 8.55 12.46
N HIS A 204 2.35 9.68 12.18
CA HIS A 204 1.01 10.03 12.67
C HIS A 204 -0.14 9.44 11.86
N GLY A 205 0.15 8.82 10.72
CA GLY A 205 -0.82 8.30 9.75
C GLY A 205 -0.80 6.77 9.62
N ASP A 206 -1.16 6.29 8.44
CA ASP A 206 -1.23 4.87 8.11
C ASP A 206 0.11 4.13 8.29
N GLN A 207 1.23 4.75 7.92
CA GLN A 207 2.55 4.14 8.10
C GLN A 207 2.87 3.87 9.56
N GLY A 208 2.64 4.84 10.45
CA GLY A 208 2.86 4.64 11.89
C GLY A 208 1.86 3.67 12.53
N LEU A 209 0.57 3.75 12.16
CA LEU A 209 -0.43 2.82 12.67
C LEU A 209 -0.10 1.38 12.24
N LEU A 210 0.31 1.17 10.99
CA LEU A 210 0.74 -0.13 10.48
C LEU A 210 1.93 -0.67 11.29
N TYR A 211 2.96 0.16 11.52
CA TYR A 211 4.12 -0.22 12.33
C TYR A 211 3.71 -0.64 13.74
N TYR A 212 2.89 0.19 14.39
CA TYR A 212 2.37 -0.08 15.73
C TYR A 212 1.60 -1.39 15.78
N TRP A 213 0.66 -1.55 14.85
CA TRP A 213 -0.21 -2.70 14.77
C TRP A 213 0.60 -3.99 14.67
N VAL A 214 1.53 -4.10 13.71
CA VAL A 214 2.25 -5.35 13.51
C VAL A 214 3.25 -5.64 14.62
N LYS A 215 3.98 -4.61 15.08
CA LYS A 215 5.11 -4.80 16.00
C LYS A 215 4.67 -4.82 17.46
N TYR A 216 3.81 -3.90 17.88
CA TYR A 216 3.48 -3.71 19.30
C TYR A 216 2.10 -4.27 19.67
N GLN A 217 1.11 -4.23 18.77
CA GLN A 217 -0.20 -4.82 19.04
C GLN A 217 -0.19 -6.33 18.79
N LYS A 218 0.17 -6.75 17.57
CA LYS A 218 0.17 -8.18 17.18
C LYS A 218 1.40 -8.92 17.69
N LYS A 219 2.52 -8.21 17.93
CA LYS A 219 3.75 -8.75 18.51
C LYS A 219 4.30 -9.98 17.78
N ASN A 220 4.00 -10.11 16.50
CA ASN A 220 4.35 -11.23 15.65
C ASN A 220 4.44 -10.74 14.21
N ALA A 221 5.63 -10.27 13.84
CA ALA A 221 5.83 -9.57 12.58
C ALA A 221 7.19 -9.84 11.93
N SER A 222 7.22 -9.73 10.61
CA SER A 222 8.43 -9.62 9.81
C SER A 222 8.56 -8.22 9.24
N LEU A 223 9.69 -7.58 9.51
CA LEU A 223 10.02 -6.25 9.01
C LEU A 223 11.12 -6.42 7.95
N ILE A 224 10.77 -6.18 6.70
CA ILE A 224 11.71 -6.24 5.57
C ILE A 224 12.36 -4.87 5.44
N CYS A 225 13.69 -4.80 5.53
CA CYS A 225 14.44 -3.56 5.40
C CYS A 225 15.69 -3.80 4.55
N ALA A 226 15.70 -3.23 3.35
CA ALA A 226 16.73 -3.50 2.33
C ALA A 226 16.89 -5.01 2.09
N ASN A 227 18.07 -5.58 2.33
CA ASN A 227 18.32 -7.00 2.13
C ASN A 227 18.19 -7.85 3.40
N HIS A 228 17.56 -7.31 4.44
CA HIS A 228 17.36 -8.00 5.71
C HIS A 228 15.87 -8.21 6.00
N VAL A 229 15.58 -9.33 6.65
CA VAL A 229 14.29 -9.62 7.26
C VAL A 229 14.50 -9.75 8.76
N GLU A 230 13.85 -8.87 9.51
CA GLU A 230 13.78 -8.93 10.96
C GLU A 230 12.51 -9.64 11.39
N THR A 231 12.64 -10.61 12.29
CA THR A 231 11.53 -11.31 12.90
C THR A 231 11.38 -10.83 14.34
N TRP A 232 10.23 -10.24 14.63
CA TRP A 232 9.89 -9.71 15.94
C TRP A 232 8.86 -10.61 16.64
N SER A 233 9.03 -10.78 17.94
CA SER A 233 8.15 -11.57 18.80
C SER A 233 8.00 -10.89 20.16
N ALA A 234 7.16 -11.43 21.04
CA ALA A 234 7.05 -10.96 22.41
C ALA A 234 7.36 -12.04 23.43
N LEU A 235 7.93 -11.60 24.54
CA LEU A 235 8.07 -12.38 25.76
C LEU A 235 6.69 -12.57 26.43
N PRO A 236 6.54 -13.51 27.40
CA PRO A 236 5.27 -13.73 28.10
C PRO A 236 4.71 -12.48 28.80
N ASN A 237 5.58 -11.55 29.23
CA ASN A 237 5.18 -10.26 29.82
C ASN A 237 4.72 -9.23 28.77
N GLY A 238 4.70 -9.59 27.48
CA GLY A 238 4.29 -8.73 26.39
C GLY A 238 5.37 -7.80 25.85
N THR A 239 6.60 -7.81 26.39
CA THR A 239 7.73 -7.03 25.87
C THR A 239 8.16 -7.57 24.51
N VAL A 240 8.23 -6.69 23.51
CA VAL A 240 8.67 -7.05 22.16
C VAL A 240 10.19 -7.15 22.09
N TYR A 241 10.69 -8.11 21.30
CA TYR A 241 12.12 -8.28 21.07
C TYR A 241 12.40 -8.78 19.65
N LEU A 242 13.59 -8.44 19.15
CA LEU A 242 14.10 -8.96 17.89
C LEU A 242 14.51 -10.42 18.09
N GLN A 243 13.70 -11.35 17.60
CA GLN A 243 13.97 -12.78 17.72
C GLN A 243 15.09 -13.23 16.77
N LYS A 244 15.04 -12.76 15.52
CA LYS A 244 15.99 -13.17 14.48
C LYS A 244 16.13 -12.09 13.42
N ARG A 245 17.35 -11.92 12.91
CA ARG A 245 17.61 -11.15 11.67
C ARG A 245 18.26 -12.07 10.66
N LYS A 246 17.67 -12.22 9.48
CA LYS A 246 18.27 -12.96 8.36
C LYS A 246 18.60 -11.97 7.23
N ARG A 247 19.67 -12.26 6.49
CA ARG A 247 20.11 -11.47 5.33
C ARG A 247 19.89 -12.29 4.06
N ASP A 248 19.56 -11.61 2.96
CA ASP A 248 19.48 -12.18 1.60
C ASP A 248 18.48 -13.36 1.45
N VAL A 249 17.52 -13.50 2.37
CA VAL A 249 16.51 -14.59 2.31
C VAL A 249 15.47 -14.40 1.23
N LEU A 250 15.34 -13.18 0.72
CA LEU A 250 14.46 -12.85 -0.40
C LEU A 250 15.22 -12.86 -1.73
N TRP A 251 16.51 -13.23 -1.71
CA TRP A 251 17.30 -13.38 -2.92
C TRP A 251 16.67 -14.47 -3.81
N ASN A 252 16.57 -14.21 -5.11
CA ASN A 252 15.93 -15.09 -6.11
C ASN A 252 14.42 -15.37 -5.92
N THR A 253 13.73 -14.70 -5.00
CA THR A 253 12.25 -14.87 -4.86
C THR A 253 11.47 -14.14 -5.95
N SER A 254 12.13 -13.20 -6.63
CA SER A 254 11.61 -12.46 -7.77
C SER A 254 12.69 -12.31 -8.84
N ARG A 255 12.27 -12.01 -10.07
CA ARG A 255 13.16 -11.68 -11.19
C ARG A 255 12.95 -10.20 -11.55
N PRO A 256 13.89 -9.31 -11.20
CA PRO A 256 13.73 -7.88 -11.46
C PRO A 256 13.61 -7.59 -12.95
N ILE A 257 12.75 -6.65 -13.31
CA ILE A 257 12.83 -6.03 -14.64
C ILE A 257 13.99 -5.02 -14.60
N GLN A 258 15.04 -5.27 -15.39
CA GLN A 258 16.31 -4.53 -15.33
C GLN A 258 16.16 -2.99 -15.38
N VAL A 259 15.18 -2.48 -16.14
CA VAL A 259 14.92 -1.03 -16.23
C VAL A 259 14.55 -0.39 -14.88
N PHE A 260 13.95 -1.15 -13.95
CA PHE A 260 13.54 -0.62 -12.65
C PHE A 260 14.64 -0.67 -11.60
N TYR A 261 15.81 -1.24 -11.92
CA TYR A 261 16.91 -1.43 -10.97
C TYR A 261 17.36 -0.12 -10.31
N GLN A 262 17.52 0.96 -11.09
CA GLN A 262 17.97 2.26 -10.56
C GLN A 262 16.95 2.89 -9.62
N GLU A 263 15.65 2.71 -9.88
CA GLU A 263 14.60 3.22 -9.01
C GLU A 263 14.49 2.38 -7.73
N CYS A 264 14.59 1.06 -7.85
CA CYS A 264 14.67 0.14 -6.73
C CYS A 264 15.85 0.45 -5.81
N LEU A 265 17.03 0.82 -6.34
CA LEU A 265 18.15 1.28 -5.53
C LEU A 265 17.85 2.55 -4.72
N ARG A 266 16.95 3.44 -5.18
CA ARG A 266 16.54 4.60 -4.37
C ARG A 266 15.78 4.21 -3.11
N TRP A 267 15.11 3.06 -3.16
CA TRP A 267 14.34 2.48 -2.06
C TRP A 267 15.19 1.57 -1.16
N ALA A 268 15.94 0.63 -1.75
CA ALA A 268 16.73 -0.36 -1.02
C ALA A 268 18.17 0.07 -0.71
N GLN A 269 18.61 1.23 -1.21
CA GLN A 269 19.95 1.83 -1.15
C GLN A 269 21.09 1.03 -1.82
N ARG A 270 21.29 -0.24 -1.47
CA ARG A 270 22.51 -0.98 -1.82
C ARG A 270 22.29 -2.12 -2.80
N THR A 271 21.16 -2.81 -2.67
CA THR A 271 20.86 -4.00 -3.46
C THR A 271 19.39 -3.98 -3.83
N CYS A 272 19.11 -4.09 -5.11
CA CYS A 272 17.75 -4.25 -5.59
C CYS A 272 17.36 -5.73 -5.52
N ILE A 273 16.59 -6.09 -4.49
CA ILE A 273 16.07 -7.44 -4.29
C ILE A 273 14.60 -7.36 -3.88
N ALA A 274 13.92 -8.50 -3.93
CA ALA A 274 12.54 -8.59 -3.47
C ALA A 274 12.37 -8.09 -2.01
N PRO A 275 11.26 -7.38 -1.72
CA PRO A 275 10.19 -7.05 -2.65
C PRO A 275 10.43 -5.76 -3.45
N TYR A 276 11.49 -5.00 -3.17
CA TYR A 276 11.74 -3.68 -3.79
C TYR A 276 11.87 -3.70 -5.31
N ASP A 277 12.21 -4.85 -5.87
CA ASP A 277 12.36 -5.08 -7.30
C ASP A 277 11.08 -5.61 -7.99
N SER A 278 10.05 -5.90 -7.20
CA SER A 278 8.86 -6.66 -7.61
C SER A 278 7.64 -5.77 -7.80
N PHE A 279 7.75 -4.47 -7.49
CA PHE A 279 6.69 -3.49 -7.69
C PHE A 279 7.24 -2.11 -8.03
N VAL A 280 6.37 -1.26 -8.56
CA VAL A 280 6.58 0.17 -8.75
C VAL A 280 5.52 0.93 -7.97
N HIS A 281 5.93 1.88 -7.12
CA HIS A 281 5.01 2.76 -6.40
C HIS A 281 4.99 4.15 -7.09
N PHE A 282 3.86 4.51 -7.69
CA PHE A 282 3.66 5.80 -8.35
C PHE A 282 3.19 6.88 -7.36
N THR A 283 4.10 7.41 -6.57
CA THR A 283 3.79 8.43 -5.55
C THR A 283 3.58 9.83 -6.14
N GLY A 284 2.62 10.58 -5.64
CA GLY A 284 2.47 12.01 -5.92
C GLY A 284 2.43 12.34 -7.42
N ARG A 285 3.35 13.20 -7.89
CA ARG A 285 3.40 13.66 -9.29
C ARG A 285 3.96 12.63 -10.27
N ASP A 286 4.38 11.46 -9.81
CA ASP A 286 4.94 10.41 -10.69
C ASP A 286 3.87 9.52 -11.33
N LYS A 287 2.61 9.67 -10.93
CA LYS A 287 1.44 8.95 -11.47
C LYS A 287 1.37 9.12 -13.01
N PRO A 288 1.38 8.03 -13.80
CA PRO A 288 1.41 8.14 -15.26
C PRO A 288 0.19 8.84 -15.86
N TRP A 289 -1.00 8.60 -15.30
CA TRP A 289 -2.29 9.08 -15.79
C TRP A 289 -2.53 10.59 -15.65
N ILE A 290 -1.70 11.29 -14.87
CA ILE A 290 -1.74 12.77 -14.75
C ILE A 290 -0.82 13.47 -15.77
N HIS A 291 -0.20 12.71 -16.67
CA HIS A 291 0.66 13.23 -17.74
C HIS A 291 0.14 12.79 -19.11
N LYS A 292 0.67 13.41 -20.17
CA LYS A 292 0.50 12.90 -21.54
C LYS A 292 1.29 11.60 -21.72
N PRO A 293 0.82 10.67 -22.58
CA PRO A 293 1.58 9.49 -22.93
C PRO A 293 2.89 9.86 -23.64
N PRO A 294 3.94 9.02 -23.55
CA PRO A 294 5.09 9.11 -24.43
C PRO A 294 4.68 9.05 -25.92
N ARG A 295 5.51 9.64 -26.78
CA ARG A 295 5.28 9.62 -28.25
C ARG A 295 5.33 8.21 -28.83
N ASP A 296 6.18 7.35 -28.27
CA ASP A 296 6.36 5.97 -28.69
C ASP A 296 6.15 5.03 -27.50
N ILE A 297 5.11 4.20 -27.59
CA ILE A 297 4.73 3.19 -26.59
C ILE A 297 4.76 1.78 -27.20
N SER A 298 5.66 1.56 -28.16
CA SER A 298 5.92 0.27 -28.81
C SER A 298 6.59 -0.75 -27.88
N GLU A 299 6.62 -2.02 -28.33
CA GLU A 299 7.35 -3.10 -27.66
C GLU A 299 8.83 -2.78 -27.44
N GLU A 300 9.47 -2.11 -28.40
CA GLU A 300 10.87 -1.70 -28.33
C GLU A 300 11.10 -0.68 -27.20
N HIS A 301 10.11 0.18 -26.95
CA HIS A 301 10.21 1.32 -26.06
C HIS A 301 9.62 1.09 -24.66
N LYS A 302 8.88 -0.01 -24.46
CA LYS A 302 8.14 -0.27 -23.20
C LYS A 302 9.01 -0.26 -21.95
N MET A 303 10.29 -0.61 -22.08
CA MET A 303 11.25 -0.65 -20.97
C MET A 303 12.15 0.60 -20.91
N LYS A 304 11.71 1.78 -21.39
CA LYS A 304 12.48 3.03 -21.21
C LYS A 304 12.33 3.63 -19.82
N SER A 305 11.17 3.49 -19.19
CA SER A 305 10.91 3.88 -17.80
C SER A 305 9.63 3.23 -17.29
N ARG A 306 9.36 3.33 -15.98
CA ARG A 306 8.08 2.89 -15.39
C ARG A 306 6.84 3.55 -16.03
N LYS A 307 6.97 4.80 -16.50
CA LYS A 307 5.88 5.47 -17.20
C LYS A 307 5.65 4.85 -18.58
N TYR A 308 6.72 4.56 -19.34
CA TYR A 308 6.61 3.84 -20.61
C TYR A 308 5.99 2.46 -20.42
N PHE A 309 6.43 1.74 -19.39
CA PHE A 309 5.90 0.42 -19.08
C PHE A 309 4.41 0.48 -18.75
N TRP A 310 3.98 1.42 -17.90
CA TRP A 310 2.56 1.61 -17.57
C TRP A 310 1.72 1.93 -18.80
N TRP A 311 2.16 2.85 -19.67
CA TRP A 311 1.43 3.21 -20.89
C TRP A 311 1.35 2.08 -21.90
N TRP A 312 2.45 1.36 -22.10
CA TRP A 312 2.48 0.17 -22.94
C TRP A 312 1.54 -0.92 -22.41
N ARG A 313 1.55 -1.17 -21.09
CA ARG A 313 0.60 -2.11 -20.44
C ARG A 313 -0.85 -1.65 -20.63
N LEU A 314 -1.13 -0.37 -20.45
CA LEU A 314 -2.47 0.17 -20.67
C LEU A 314 -2.93 -0.02 -22.11
N LYS A 315 -2.06 0.23 -23.09
CA LYS A 315 -2.36 -0.04 -24.51
C LYS A 315 -2.67 -1.51 -24.75
N LYS A 316 -1.80 -2.40 -24.31
CA LYS A 316 -1.99 -3.85 -24.48
C LYS A 316 -3.30 -4.33 -23.84
N LEU A 317 -3.60 -3.88 -22.63
CA LEU A 317 -4.82 -4.29 -21.94
C LEU A 317 -6.07 -3.64 -22.55
N ASN A 318 -5.99 -2.37 -22.96
CA ASN A 318 -7.07 -1.68 -23.68
C ASN A 318 -7.47 -2.44 -24.94
N ASP A 319 -6.49 -2.91 -25.72
CA ASP A 319 -6.72 -3.71 -26.93
C ASP A 319 -7.29 -5.10 -26.57
N LYS A 320 -6.82 -5.73 -25.49
CA LYS A 320 -7.23 -7.07 -25.03
C LYS A 320 -8.67 -7.13 -24.51
N ILE A 321 -9.09 -6.17 -23.69
CA ILE A 321 -10.40 -6.21 -23.00
C ILE A 321 -11.33 -5.06 -23.37
N ASN A 322 -10.99 -4.27 -24.39
CA ASN A 322 -11.75 -3.11 -24.86
C ASN A 322 -12.12 -2.15 -23.72
N ILE A 323 -11.12 -1.57 -23.05
CA ILE A 323 -11.34 -0.60 -21.95
C ILE A 323 -12.07 0.65 -22.48
N GLY A 324 -11.86 1.01 -23.75
CA GLY A 324 -12.47 2.18 -24.38
C GLY A 324 -11.71 3.48 -24.13
N VAL A 325 -10.42 3.38 -23.81
CA VAL A 325 -9.53 4.52 -23.64
C VAL A 325 -8.89 4.89 -24.96
N ASP A 326 -9.02 6.15 -25.36
CA ASP A 326 -8.17 6.73 -26.40
C ASP A 326 -6.85 7.21 -25.79
N ILE A 327 -5.82 6.39 -25.94
CA ILE A 327 -4.49 6.68 -25.38
C ILE A 327 -3.85 7.87 -26.08
N PHE A 328 -4.03 8.04 -27.39
CA PHE A 328 -3.33 9.08 -28.15
C PHE A 328 -3.98 10.47 -27.99
N ASN A 329 -5.28 10.51 -27.68
CA ASN A 329 -5.99 11.74 -27.29
C ASN A 329 -6.18 11.87 -25.77
N TRP A 330 -5.28 11.27 -24.99
CA TRP A 330 -5.37 11.26 -23.54
C TRP A 330 -5.39 12.68 -22.95
N ARG A 331 -6.42 12.94 -22.14
CA ARG A 331 -6.49 14.14 -21.30
C ARG A 331 -5.96 13.80 -19.91
N PRO A 332 -4.88 14.46 -19.45
CA PRO A 332 -4.37 14.27 -18.10
C PRO A 332 -5.48 14.33 -17.07
N MET A 333 -5.58 13.29 -16.25
CA MET A 333 -6.65 13.22 -15.27
C MET A 333 -6.49 14.33 -14.23
N PRO A 334 -7.60 14.99 -13.84
CA PRO A 334 -7.55 15.92 -12.73
C PRO A 334 -7.12 15.17 -11.48
N LYS A 335 -6.58 15.92 -10.51
CA LYS A 335 -6.44 15.35 -9.18
C LYS A 335 -7.85 14.93 -8.71
N PRO A 336 -8.08 13.67 -8.35
CA PRO A 336 -9.33 13.27 -7.71
C PRO A 336 -9.59 14.07 -6.45
N SER A 337 -10.83 14.03 -5.97
CA SER A 337 -11.19 14.45 -4.61
C SER A 337 -10.28 13.79 -3.56
N LEU A 338 -10.19 14.43 -2.39
CA LEU A 338 -9.27 14.04 -1.30
C LEU A 338 -9.43 12.55 -0.95
N GLY A 339 -8.31 11.90 -0.65
CA GLY A 339 -8.21 10.44 -0.47
C GLY A 339 -7.15 9.76 -1.35
N LEU A 340 -6.63 10.48 -2.36
CA LEU A 340 -5.71 9.94 -3.37
C LEU A 340 -4.47 10.81 -3.62
N PHE A 341 -4.42 12.00 -3.01
CA PHE A 341 -3.29 12.93 -2.96
C PHE A 341 -3.31 13.70 -1.62
N SER A 342 -2.14 13.92 -1.00
CA SER A 342 -2.00 14.84 0.13
C SER A 342 -2.12 16.29 -0.37
N GLY A 343 -3.10 17.06 0.11
CA GLY A 343 -3.17 18.51 -0.12
C GLY A 343 -2.12 19.24 0.71
N LEU A 344 -1.47 20.26 0.14
CA LEU A 344 -0.59 21.18 0.90
C LEU A 344 -1.37 22.05 1.91
N SER A 345 -2.70 22.12 1.77
CA SER A 345 -3.60 22.86 2.67
C SER A 345 -4.17 22.00 3.80
N ASP A 346 -4.07 20.67 3.71
CA ASP A 346 -4.63 19.75 4.70
C ASP A 346 -3.73 19.59 5.93
N THR A 347 -2.52 20.17 5.90
CA THR A 347 -1.65 20.24 7.08
C THR A 347 -2.01 21.38 8.03
N ASN A 348 -2.82 22.36 7.61
CA ASN A 348 -3.03 23.58 8.42
C ASN A 348 -4.49 23.95 8.73
N ASN A 349 -5.51 23.55 7.95
CA ASN A 349 -6.83 24.22 8.06
C ASN A 349 -8.05 23.30 8.22
N ARG A 350 -7.89 22.00 8.48
CA ARG A 350 -9.01 21.10 8.84
C ARG A 350 -8.62 20.09 9.92
N GLU A 351 -7.86 20.55 10.91
CA GLU A 351 -7.51 19.80 12.13
C GLU A 351 -8.40 20.22 13.33
N GLU A 352 -9.60 20.74 13.06
CA GLU A 352 -10.68 20.96 14.04
C GLU A 352 -11.84 19.97 13.87
#